data_AF-A0A0F2QX62-F1
#
_entry.id   AF-A0A0F2QX62-F1
#
_cell.length_a   1.000
_cell.length_b   1.000
_cell.length_c   1.000
_cell.angle_alpha   90.00
_cell.angle_beta   90.00
_cell.angle_gamma   90.00
#
_symmetry.space_group_name_H-M   'P 1'
#
loop_
_entity.id
_entity.type
_entity.pdbx_description
1 polymer ?
#
loop_
_entity_poly.entity_id
_entity_poly.type
_entity_poly.pdbx_seq_one_letter_code
_entity_poly.pdbx_strand_id
1 'polypeptide(L)'
;MVKSTKSNFRQNRNTKGPIENRARASKINASTLYETCSEQLSPFGGLLAMIKFLDLLDFAQIFNSAYQAPARHPKLGHYKMVIGILMLLFIGFNRIWHFTYIRLDAMLCGFFRLARLPVASTFWRYVDHMGINQGLSLIKVMSALRERVWKQL
;
A
#
# COMPACT_ATOMS: atom_id res chain seq x y z
N MET A 1 -41.74 30.08 13.32
CA MET A 1 -40.47 29.93 12.56
C MET A 1 -40.15 28.44 12.45
N VAL A 2 -39.74 28.00 11.26
CA VAL A 2 -40.06 26.72 10.60
C VAL A 2 -39.67 25.45 11.38
N LYS A 3 -40.67 24.61 11.70
CA LYS A 3 -40.47 23.18 11.99
C LYS A 3 -40.23 22.47 10.67
N SER A 4 -39.00 22.04 10.39
CA SER A 4 -38.70 21.19 9.24
C SER A 4 -39.20 19.77 9.52
N THR A 5 -40.38 19.45 9.03
CA THR A 5 -40.88 18.07 8.91
C THR A 5 -40.09 17.41 7.78
N LYS A 6 -39.13 16.54 8.12
CA LYS A 6 -38.47 15.68 7.12
C LYS A 6 -39.51 14.72 6.54
N SER A 7 -40.04 15.05 5.37
CA SER A 7 -40.88 14.14 4.58
C SER A 7 -40.02 12.98 4.09
N ASN A 8 -40.27 11.78 4.60
CA ASN A 8 -39.58 10.55 4.21
C ASN A 8 -40.05 10.07 2.83
N PHE A 9 -39.59 10.68 1.74
CA PHE A 9 -39.81 10.19 0.38
C PHE A 9 -38.75 9.14 -0.01
N ARG A 10 -38.56 8.08 0.79
CA ARG A 10 -37.87 6.88 0.30
C ARG A 10 -38.91 5.97 -0.34
N GLN A 11 -38.97 6.02 -1.66
CA GLN A 11 -39.70 5.04 -2.45
C GLN A 11 -39.06 3.65 -2.21
N ASN A 12 -39.80 2.74 -1.60
CA ASN A 12 -39.34 1.36 -1.42
C ASN A 12 -39.20 0.72 -2.81
N ARG A 13 -38.04 0.10 -3.08
CA ARG A 13 -37.79 -0.59 -4.34
C ARG A 13 -38.71 -1.81 -4.44
N ASN A 14 -39.54 -1.85 -5.47
CA ASN A 14 -40.36 -3.03 -5.75
C ASN A 14 -39.48 -4.20 -6.19
N THR A 15 -39.70 -5.36 -5.56
CA THR A 15 -39.00 -6.61 -5.84
C THR A 15 -39.47 -7.17 -7.19
N LYS A 16 -38.55 -7.48 -8.11
CA LYS A 16 -38.87 -7.95 -9.48
C LYS A 16 -39.26 -9.44 -9.60
N GLY A 17 -39.74 -10.10 -8.54
CA GLY A 17 -40.11 -11.51 -8.63
C GLY A 17 -40.87 -12.04 -7.41
N PRO A 18 -41.60 -13.16 -7.57
CA PRO A 18 -42.43 -13.74 -6.52
C PRO A 18 -41.59 -14.13 -5.29
N ILE A 19 -42.18 -13.91 -4.11
CA ILE A 19 -41.58 -14.11 -2.79
C ILE A 19 -41.95 -15.51 -2.32
N GLU A 20 -41.46 -16.54 -2.99
CA GLU A 20 -41.62 -17.91 -2.50
C GLU A 20 -40.24 -18.52 -2.26
N ASN A 21 -40.04 -18.98 -1.02
CA ASN A 21 -38.88 -19.74 -0.55
C ASN A 21 -37.50 -19.17 -0.89
N ARG A 22 -37.27 -17.86 -0.67
CA ARG A 22 -35.90 -17.35 -0.64
C ARG A 22 -35.21 -17.83 0.62
N ALA A 23 -34.16 -18.65 0.46
CA ALA A 23 -33.20 -18.90 1.52
C ALA A 23 -32.79 -17.54 2.11
N ARG A 24 -32.97 -17.35 3.43
CA ARG A 24 -32.55 -16.11 4.10
C ARG A 24 -31.09 -15.85 3.73
N ALA A 25 -30.79 -14.64 3.26
CA ALA A 25 -29.40 -14.23 3.07
C ALA A 25 -28.65 -14.48 4.39
N SER A 26 -27.58 -15.26 4.33
CA SER A 26 -26.71 -15.50 5.48
C SER A 26 -26.21 -14.15 5.98
N LYS A 27 -26.58 -13.76 7.20
CA LYS A 27 -25.99 -12.59 7.84
C LYS A 27 -24.51 -12.90 8.05
N ILE A 28 -23.64 -12.16 7.38
CA ILE A 28 -22.20 -12.18 7.65
C ILE A 28 -22.01 -11.47 8.99
N ASN A 29 -22.01 -12.23 10.08
CA ASN A 29 -21.59 -11.77 11.40
C ASN A 29 -20.08 -12.00 11.55
N ALA A 30 -19.43 -11.26 12.45
CA ALA A 30 -17.98 -11.38 12.72
C ALA A 30 -17.56 -12.77 13.25
N SER A 31 -18.51 -13.62 13.61
CA SER A 31 -18.30 -15.00 14.05
C SER A 31 -18.19 -15.92 12.84
N THR A 32 -16.97 -16.21 12.39
CA THR A 32 -16.69 -17.34 11.49
C THR A 32 -16.53 -18.62 12.29
N LEU A 33 -16.81 -19.77 11.66
CA LEU A 33 -16.62 -21.11 12.27
C LEU A 33 -15.13 -21.40 12.58
N TYR A 34 -14.24 -20.66 11.91
CA TYR A 34 -12.82 -20.61 12.19
C TYR A 34 -12.55 -19.59 13.30
N GLU A 35 -11.86 -20.03 14.34
CA GLU A 35 -11.33 -19.20 15.41
C GLU A 35 -10.51 -18.05 14.80
N THR A 36 -10.79 -16.81 15.21
CA THR A 36 -9.89 -15.69 14.89
C THR A 36 -8.52 -16.06 15.44
N CYS A 37 -7.48 -16.06 14.61
CA CYS A 37 -6.12 -16.32 15.06
C CYS A 37 -5.83 -15.52 16.34
N SER A 38 -5.46 -16.22 17.41
CA SER A 38 -5.09 -15.62 18.70
C SER A 38 -3.73 -14.91 18.62
N GLU A 39 -2.94 -15.23 17.60
CA GLU A 39 -1.69 -14.55 17.31
C GLU A 39 -1.95 -13.18 16.69
N GLN A 40 -1.24 -12.16 17.20
CA GLN A 40 -1.25 -10.83 16.64
C GLN A 40 -0.59 -10.85 15.27
N LEU A 41 -1.37 -11.08 14.22
CA LEU A 41 -0.94 -10.87 12.85
C LEU A 41 -0.46 -9.42 12.72
N SER A 42 0.80 -9.24 12.34
CA SER A 42 1.30 -7.91 11.95
C SER A 42 0.34 -7.37 10.89
N PRO A 43 -0.27 -6.19 11.10
CA PRO A 43 -1.39 -5.71 10.28
C PRO A 43 -1.05 -5.55 8.79
N PHE A 44 0.24 -5.60 8.45
CA PHE A 44 0.77 -5.42 7.11
C PHE A 44 1.77 -6.50 6.69
N GLY A 45 1.61 -7.74 7.19
CA GLY A 45 2.34 -8.90 6.66
C GLY A 45 3.85 -8.88 6.92
N GLY A 46 4.30 -8.27 8.02
CA GLY A 46 5.72 -8.29 8.40
C GLY A 46 6.57 -7.20 7.74
N LEU A 47 6.03 -5.99 7.59
CA LEU A 47 6.76 -4.79 7.12
C LEU A 47 8.14 -4.63 7.79
N LEU A 48 8.26 -4.94 9.09
CA LEU A 48 9.51 -4.90 9.83
C LEU A 48 10.54 -5.92 9.29
N ALA A 49 10.09 -7.13 8.98
CA ALA A 49 10.94 -8.17 8.39
C ALA A 49 11.45 -7.72 7.01
N MET A 50 10.59 -7.08 6.20
CA MET A 50 11.01 -6.52 4.92
C MET A 50 12.04 -5.40 5.10
N ILE A 51 11.85 -4.47 6.05
CA ILE A 51 12.83 -3.41 6.33
C ILE A 51 14.17 -4.03 6.72
N LYS A 52 14.16 -5.03 7.61
CA LYS A 52 15.37 -5.74 8.03
C LYS A 52 16.04 -6.49 6.89
N PHE A 53 15.26 -7.11 6.01
CA PHE A 53 15.76 -7.78 4.81
C PHE A 53 16.47 -6.81 3.86
N LEU A 54 15.88 -5.63 3.62
CA LEU A 54 16.50 -4.60 2.79
C LEU A 54 17.80 -4.05 3.41
N ASP A 55 17.87 -4.00 4.74
CA ASP A 55 19.06 -3.61 5.51
C ASP A 55 20.18 -4.66 5.38
N LEU A 56 19.86 -5.95 5.57
CA LEU A 56 20.81 -7.06 5.44
C LEU A 56 21.43 -7.20 4.04
N LEU A 57 20.68 -6.83 3.00
CA LEU A 57 21.16 -6.85 1.61
C LEU A 57 21.91 -5.57 1.21
N ASP A 58 22.03 -4.60 2.12
CA ASP A 58 22.56 -3.27 1.86
C ASP A 58 21.89 -2.66 0.61
N PHE A 59 20.55 -2.74 0.56
CA PHE A 59 19.78 -2.33 -0.62
C PHE A 59 20.04 -0.86 -1.01
N ALA A 60 20.31 0.00 -0.03
CA ALA A 60 20.68 1.40 -0.28
C ALA A 60 21.93 1.52 -1.18
N GLN A 61 22.94 0.67 -0.98
CA GLN A 61 24.16 0.68 -1.78
C GLN A 61 23.89 0.23 -3.21
N ILE A 62 23.10 -0.83 -3.39
CA ILE A 62 22.69 -1.34 -4.71
C ILE A 62 21.87 -0.29 -5.47
N PHE A 63 20.94 0.34 -4.76
CA PHE A 63 20.10 1.37 -5.34
C PHE A 63 20.94 2.55 -5.83
N ASN A 64 21.87 3.04 -5.01
CA ASN A 64 22.71 4.17 -5.39
C ASN A 64 23.67 3.86 -6.55
N SER A 65 24.08 2.60 -6.75
CA SER A 65 24.98 2.22 -7.84
C SER A 65 24.24 1.95 -9.16
N ALA A 66 23.06 1.33 -9.11
CA ALA A 66 22.35 0.86 -10.29
C ALA A 66 21.17 1.74 -10.73
N TYR A 67 20.60 2.54 -9.81
CA TYR A 67 19.46 3.39 -10.11
C TYR A 67 19.89 4.70 -10.78
N GLN A 68 19.34 4.97 -11.96
CA GLN A 68 19.53 6.27 -12.63
C GLN A 68 18.38 7.16 -12.21
N ALA A 69 18.61 8.30 -11.57
CA ALA A 69 17.51 9.16 -11.11
C ALA A 69 16.73 9.84 -12.26
N PRO A 70 15.41 10.05 -12.14
CA PRO A 70 14.64 10.88 -13.07
C PRO A 70 15.02 12.36 -12.90
N ALA A 71 14.72 13.18 -13.91
CA ALA A 71 15.04 14.62 -13.93
C ALA A 71 14.47 15.41 -12.74
N ARG A 72 13.41 14.90 -12.11
CA ARG A 72 12.79 15.54 -10.95
C ARG A 72 13.44 15.09 -9.65
N HIS A 73 13.90 16.05 -8.86
CA HIS A 73 14.48 15.79 -7.54
C HIS A 73 13.44 15.93 -6.40
N PRO A 74 12.98 14.81 -5.79
CA PRO A 74 12.10 14.86 -4.64
C PRO A 74 12.87 15.25 -3.37
N LYS A 75 12.28 16.09 -2.49
CA LYS A 75 12.86 16.45 -1.19
C LYS A 75 13.15 15.24 -0.29
N LEU A 76 12.36 14.17 -0.43
CA LEU A 76 12.54 12.94 0.34
C LEU A 76 13.68 12.06 -0.21
N GLY A 77 14.20 12.36 -1.40
CA GLY A 77 15.16 11.53 -2.12
C GLY A 77 14.50 10.41 -2.92
N HIS A 78 15.19 9.95 -3.96
CA HIS A 78 14.71 8.94 -4.90
C HIS A 78 14.51 7.58 -4.24
N TYR A 79 15.48 7.17 -3.41
CA TYR A 79 15.45 5.91 -2.67
C TYR A 79 14.18 5.77 -1.81
N LYS A 80 13.89 6.78 -0.98
CA LYS A 80 12.70 6.76 -0.11
C LYS A 80 11.39 6.79 -0.90
N MET A 81 11.36 7.47 -2.06
CA MET A 81 10.18 7.44 -2.93
C MET A 81 9.92 6.03 -3.48
N VAL A 82 10.95 5.36 -4.00
CA VAL A 82 10.84 4.00 -4.53
C VAL A 82 10.50 3.01 -3.41
N ILE A 83 11.15 3.09 -2.26
CA ILE A 83 10.82 2.23 -1.10
C ILE A 83 9.40 2.48 -0.61
N GLY A 84 8.92 3.72 -0.59
CA GLY A 84 7.53 3.99 -0.22
C GLY A 84 6.56 3.23 -1.12
N ILE A 85 6.79 3.26 -2.44
CA ILE A 85 5.95 2.53 -3.40
C ILE A 85 6.10 1.01 -3.21
N LEU A 86 7.31 0.52 -2.93
CA LEU A 86 7.55 -0.90 -2.66
C LEU A 86 6.83 -1.35 -1.37
N MET A 87 6.91 -0.55 -0.31
CA MET A 87 6.20 -0.77 0.96
C MET A 87 4.69 -0.80 0.73
N LEU A 88 4.16 0.15 -0.04
CA LEU A 88 2.74 0.17 -0.40
C LEU A 88 2.32 -1.14 -1.08
N LEU A 89 3.11 -1.61 -2.05
CA LEU A 89 2.85 -2.85 -2.76
C LEU A 89 2.94 -4.07 -1.83
N PHE A 90 3.94 -4.10 -0.94
CA PHE A 90 4.14 -5.18 0.03
C PHE A 90 2.98 -5.29 1.03
N ILE A 91 2.43 -4.14 1.45
CA ILE A 91 1.24 -4.08 2.31
C ILE A 91 0.00 -4.70 1.61
N GLY A 92 0.04 -4.86 0.28
CA GLY A 92 -1.05 -5.43 -0.51
C GLY A 92 -1.89 -4.38 -1.25
N PHE A 93 -1.48 -3.12 -1.23
CA PHE A 93 -2.19 -2.08 -1.98
C PHE A 93 -1.69 -2.01 -3.42
N ASN A 94 -2.55 -2.38 -4.36
CA ASN A 94 -2.25 -2.32 -5.79
C ASN A 94 -2.34 -0.90 -6.39
N ARG A 95 -2.97 0.06 -5.71
CA ARG A 95 -3.15 1.44 -6.21
C ARG A 95 -2.49 2.47 -5.30
N ILE A 96 -1.79 3.42 -5.91
CA ILE A 96 -1.09 4.53 -5.22
C ILE A 96 -2.04 5.39 -4.38
N TRP A 97 -3.32 5.49 -4.74
CA TRP A 97 -4.30 6.25 -3.96
C TRP A 97 -4.48 5.74 -2.52
N HIS A 98 -4.21 4.45 -2.28
CA HIS A 98 -4.27 3.85 -0.94
C HIS A 98 -3.21 4.36 0.03
N PHE A 99 -2.21 5.13 -0.42
CA PHE A 99 -1.32 5.86 0.49
C PHE A 99 -2.07 6.78 1.45
N THR A 100 -3.28 7.23 1.09
CA THR A 100 -4.14 8.01 1.98
C THR A 100 -4.46 7.29 3.28
N TYR A 101 -4.65 5.97 3.24
CA TYR A 101 -4.97 5.15 4.42
C TYR A 101 -3.77 4.95 5.34
N ILE A 102 -2.57 4.87 4.79
CA ILE A 102 -1.33 4.55 5.52
C ILE A 102 -0.56 5.81 5.92
N ARG A 103 -1.10 6.98 5.61
CA ARG A 103 -0.40 8.27 5.76
C ARG A 103 0.05 8.56 7.19
N LEU A 104 -0.69 8.03 8.16
CA LEU A 104 -0.47 8.20 9.60
C LEU A 104 0.02 6.92 10.27
N ASP A 105 0.43 5.92 9.49
CA ASP A 105 0.98 4.69 10.06
C ASP A 105 2.31 4.96 10.76
N ALA A 106 2.39 4.53 12.02
CA ALA A 106 3.55 4.80 12.86
C ALA A 106 4.82 4.07 12.38
N MET A 107 4.69 2.86 11.81
CA MET A 107 5.86 2.11 11.34
C MET A 107 6.47 2.74 10.09
N LEU A 108 5.65 3.08 9.08
CA LEU A 108 6.13 3.79 7.91
C LEU A 108 6.67 5.17 8.27
N CYS A 109 5.96 5.92 9.10
CA CYS A 109 6.43 7.23 9.56
C CYS A 109 7.78 7.13 10.29
N GLY A 110 7.94 6.12 11.15
CA GLY A 110 9.21 5.81 11.82
C GLY A 110 10.34 5.47 10.85
N PHE A 111 10.08 4.63 9.85
CA PHE A 111 11.06 4.29 8.82
C PHE A 111 11.52 5.51 8.01
N PHE A 112 10.57 6.35 7.55
CA PHE A 112 10.90 7.54 6.78
C PHE A 112 11.48 8.68 7.63
N ARG A 113 11.37 8.58 8.97
CA ARG A 113 11.67 9.61 9.97
C ARG A 113 10.86 10.89 9.73
N LEU A 114 9.56 10.73 9.47
CA LEU A 114 8.62 11.82 9.21
C LEU A 114 7.44 11.72 10.17
N ALA A 115 6.89 12.87 10.59
CA ALA A 115 5.66 12.89 11.39
C ALA A 115 4.43 12.43 10.59
N ARG A 116 4.48 12.56 9.26
CA ARG A 116 3.40 12.21 8.35
C ARG A 116 3.94 11.95 6.96
N LEU A 117 3.44 10.90 6.32
CA LEU A 117 3.81 10.61 4.94
C LEU A 117 3.32 11.70 3.95
N PRO A 118 4.05 11.90 2.84
CA PRO A 118 3.58 12.70 1.72
C PRO A 118 2.22 12.23 1.19
N VAL A 119 1.47 13.13 0.57
CA VAL A 119 0.16 12.81 -0.02
C VAL A 119 0.34 11.86 -1.20
N ALA A 120 -0.62 10.97 -1.47
CA ALA A 120 -0.58 10.04 -2.60
C ALA A 120 -0.22 10.73 -3.94
N SER A 121 -0.64 11.98 -4.14
CA SER A 121 -0.31 12.78 -5.33
C SER A 121 1.18 13.04 -5.51
N THR A 122 2.00 13.11 -4.45
CA THR A 122 3.45 13.28 -4.58
C THR A 122 4.11 12.02 -5.12
N PHE A 123 3.65 10.85 -4.68
CA PHE A 123 4.09 9.56 -5.21
C PHE A 123 3.63 9.39 -6.66
N TRP A 124 2.38 9.78 -6.98
CA TRP A 124 1.89 9.75 -8.36
C TRP A 124 2.73 10.62 -9.29
N ARG A 125 3.03 11.86 -8.89
CA ARG A 125 3.91 12.75 -9.65
C ARG A 125 5.32 12.19 -9.79
N TYR A 126 5.83 11.44 -8.81
CA TYR A 126 7.12 10.78 -8.93
C TYR A 126 7.09 9.68 -10.00
N VAL A 127 6.06 8.84 -9.98
CA VAL A 127 5.86 7.77 -10.97
C VAL A 127 5.63 8.32 -12.37
N ASP A 128 4.88 9.40 -12.51
CA ASP A 128 4.62 10.08 -13.78
C ASP A 128 5.91 10.61 -14.44
N HIS A 129 6.91 10.97 -13.64
CA HIS A 129 8.24 11.35 -14.14
C HIS A 129 9.18 10.15 -14.38
N MET A 130 8.77 8.91 -14.07
CA MET A 130 9.56 7.73 -14.38
C MET A 130 9.32 7.29 -15.82
N GLY A 131 10.39 7.30 -16.62
CA GLY A 131 10.37 6.86 -18.02
C GLY A 131 11.13 5.55 -18.27
N ILE A 132 11.42 5.26 -19.54
CA ILE A 132 12.09 4.02 -19.98
C ILE A 132 13.45 3.82 -19.31
N ASN A 133 14.26 4.88 -19.17
CA ASN A 133 15.57 4.82 -18.50
C ASN A 133 15.43 4.34 -17.04
N GLN A 134 14.35 4.76 -16.38
CA GLN A 134 14.03 4.37 -15.01
C GLN A 134 13.64 2.89 -14.94
N GLY A 135 12.80 2.43 -15.89
CA GLY A 135 12.46 1.01 -16.02
C GLY A 135 13.70 0.12 -16.18
N LEU A 136 14.63 0.48 -17.07
CA LEU A 136 15.89 -0.24 -17.24
C LEU A 136 16.75 -0.21 -15.96
N SER A 137 16.80 0.92 -15.26
CA SER A 137 17.53 1.02 -14.00
C SER A 137 16.95 0.14 -12.89
N LEU A 138 15.62 0.00 -12.82
CA LEU A 138 14.96 -0.90 -11.87
C LEU A 138 15.28 -2.37 -12.17
N ILE A 139 15.34 -2.75 -13.46
CA ILE A 139 15.76 -4.10 -13.86
C ILE A 139 17.21 -4.39 -13.42
N LYS A 140 18.11 -3.41 -13.55
CA LYS A 140 19.50 -3.52 -13.07
C LYS A 140 19.57 -3.64 -11.55
N VAL A 141 18.76 -2.85 -10.82
CA VAL A 141 18.65 -2.98 -9.36
C VAL A 141 18.16 -4.38 -8.99
N MET A 142 17.15 -4.91 -9.69
CA MET A 142 16.64 -6.27 -9.46
C MET A 142 17.65 -7.37 -9.80
N SER A 143 18.48 -7.21 -10.84
CA SER A 143 19.53 -8.19 -11.15
C SER A 143 20.63 -8.18 -10.09
N ALA A 144 21.08 -6.99 -9.67
CA ALA A 144 22.11 -6.86 -8.64
C ALA A 144 21.63 -7.36 -7.27
N LEU A 145 20.36 -7.09 -6.92
CA LEU A 145 19.75 -7.61 -5.70
C LEU A 145 19.74 -9.14 -5.70
N ARG A 146 19.31 -9.75 -6.79
CA ARG A 146 19.31 -11.20 -6.98
C ARG A 146 20.71 -11.80 -6.86
N GLU A 147 21.70 -11.20 -7.50
CA GLU A 147 23.10 -11.67 -7.42
C GLU A 147 23.62 -11.67 -5.99
N ARG A 148 23.30 -10.64 -5.19
CA ARG A 148 23.68 -10.60 -3.77
C ARG A 148 23.00 -11.68 -2.94
N VAL A 149 21.69 -11.87 -3.16
CA VAL A 149 20.93 -12.94 -2.47
C VAL A 149 21.55 -14.30 -2.78
N TRP A 150 21.92 -14.56 -4.04
CA TRP A 150 22.59 -15.81 -4.42
C TRP A 150 24.00 -15.97 -3.85
N LYS A 151 24.71 -14.90 -3.51
CA LYS A 151 26.02 -14.98 -2.85
C LYS A 151 25.92 -15.23 -1.34
N GLN A 152 24.76 -14.96 -0.73
CA GLN A 152 24.52 -15.16 0.70
C GLN A 152 23.83 -16.50 1.04
N LEU A 153 23.23 -17.16 0.05
CA LEU A 153 22.68 -18.52 0.12
C LEU A 153 23.77 -19.56 -0.19
#